data_AF-A0A4R3ARS6-F1
#
_entry.id   AF-A0A4R3ARS6-F1
#
_cell.length_a   1.000
_cell.length_b   1.000
_cell.length_c   1.000
_cell.angle_alpha   90.00
_cell.angle_beta   90.00
_cell.angle_gamma   90.00
#
_symmetry.space_group_name_H-M   'P 1'
#
loop_
_entity.id
_entity.type
_entity.pdbx_description
1 polymer ?
#
loop_
_entity_poly.entity_id
_entity_poly.type
_entity_poly.pdbx_seq_one_letter_code
_entity_poly.pdbx_strand_id
1 'polypeptide(L)'
;MLGLLNEAKQKTERLPYILMEFYDLYCKGYNFFHDLGIGIGLAVEVPRVNNTTADTWDELTYKQQKELLDSFSPELEECIEQIIYWLEKKKIIFTGEHDEIGHYEYEDLRTEEEKKLKLWVTVSEDK
;
A
#
# COMPACT_ATOMS: atom_id res chain seq x y z
N MET A 1 -4.31 12.03 -2.21
CA MET A 1 -3.46 10.89 -2.62
C MET A 1 -1.98 11.24 -2.69
N LEU A 2 -1.50 12.08 -3.62
CA LEU A 2 -0.07 12.41 -3.74
C LEU A 2 0.54 12.98 -2.46
N GLY A 3 -0.22 13.80 -1.71
CA GLY A 3 0.19 14.30 -0.40
C GLY A 3 0.46 13.20 0.63
N LEU A 4 -0.39 12.16 0.70
CA LEU A 4 -0.22 11.03 1.61
C LEU A 4 1.03 10.20 1.27
N LEU A 5 1.27 9.95 -0.02
CA LEU A 5 2.47 9.25 -0.49
C LEU A 5 3.74 10.02 -0.11
N ASN A 6 3.77 11.34 -0.33
CA ASN A 6 4.90 12.19 0.04
C ASN A 6 5.11 12.27 1.55
N GLU A 7 4.03 12.26 2.35
CA GLU A 7 4.12 12.20 3.81
C GLU A 7 4.69 10.87 4.29
N ALA A 8 4.27 9.74 3.71
CA ALA A 8 4.81 8.42 4.02
C ALA A 8 6.33 8.35 3.79
N LYS A 9 6.86 9.01 2.74
CA LYS A 9 8.32 9.09 2.48
C LYS A 9 9.10 9.76 3.61
N GLN A 10 8.46 10.64 4.37
CA GLN A 10 9.13 11.32 5.50
C GLN A 10 9.28 10.41 6.72
N LYS A 11 8.62 9.23 6.73
CA LYS A 11 8.66 8.25 7.83
C LYS A 11 8.43 8.87 9.20
N THR A 12 7.46 9.78 9.30
CA THR A 12 7.07 10.40 10.57
C THR A 12 6.33 9.40 11.46
N GLU A 13 6.01 9.80 12.69
CA GLU A 13 5.17 9.00 13.60
C GLU A 13 3.78 8.67 13.02
N ARG A 14 3.35 9.38 11.98
CA ARG A 14 2.09 9.11 11.28
C ARG A 14 2.18 7.96 10.27
N LEU A 15 3.38 7.48 9.95
CA LEU A 15 3.61 6.44 8.96
C LEU A 15 2.67 5.22 9.12
N PRO A 16 2.54 4.55 10.29
CA PRO A 16 1.69 3.37 10.41
C PRO A 16 0.24 3.65 10.00
N TYR A 17 -0.33 4.78 10.42
CA TYR A 17 -1.69 5.15 10.06
C TYR A 17 -1.83 5.46 8.56
N ILE A 18 -0.81 6.07 7.95
CA ILE A 18 -0.81 6.30 6.49
C ILE A 18 -0.74 4.97 5.73
N LEU A 19 -0.02 3.96 6.25
CA LEU A 19 0.02 2.63 5.65
C LEU A 19 -1.35 1.92 5.72
N MET A 20 -2.07 2.06 6.84
CA MET A 20 -3.44 1.58 6.96
C MET A 20 -4.38 2.27 5.96
N GLU A 21 -4.23 3.58 5.74
CA GLU A 21 -4.99 4.30 4.72
C GLU A 21 -4.72 3.77 3.30
N PHE A 22 -3.50 3.30 3.01
CA PHE A 22 -3.23 2.65 1.72
C PHE A 22 -3.93 1.30 1.57
N TYR A 23 -4.10 0.55 2.66
CA TYR A 23 -4.94 -0.65 2.68
C TYR A 23 -6.41 -0.31 2.44
N ASP A 24 -6.94 0.70 3.12
CA ASP A 24 -8.33 1.16 2.91
C ASP A 24 -8.55 1.64 1.46
N LEU A 25 -7.61 2.39 0.89
CA LEU A 25 -7.67 2.78 -0.52
C LEU A 25 -7.69 1.56 -1.45
N TYR A 26 -6.89 0.53 -1.18
CA TYR A 26 -6.98 -0.71 -1.95
C TYR A 26 -8.38 -1.36 -1.83
N CYS A 27 -8.94 -1.44 -0.62
CA CYS A 27 -10.29 -1.96 -0.39
C CYS A 27 -11.38 -1.16 -1.11
N LYS A 28 -11.14 0.14 -1.33
CA LYS A 28 -12.00 1.05 -2.12
C LYS A 28 -11.81 0.93 -3.63
N GLY A 29 -11.08 -0.08 -4.10
CA GLY A 29 -10.94 -0.38 -5.53
C GLY A 29 -9.78 0.34 -6.23
N TYR A 30 -8.94 1.09 -5.51
CA TYR A 30 -7.71 1.65 -6.08
C TYR A 30 -6.65 0.55 -6.22
N ASN A 31 -6.85 -0.37 -7.15
CA ASN A 31 -6.08 -1.60 -7.30
C ASN A 31 -4.58 -1.37 -7.56
N PHE A 32 -4.19 -0.19 -8.04
CA PHE A 32 -2.79 0.19 -8.19
C PHE A 32 -2.07 0.37 -6.84
N PHE A 33 -2.79 0.38 -5.71
CA PHE A 33 -2.20 0.29 -4.38
C PHE A 33 -1.88 -1.14 -3.94
N HIS A 34 -2.19 -2.19 -4.70
CA HIS A 34 -2.11 -3.58 -4.21
C HIS A 34 -0.84 -3.90 -3.40
N ASP A 35 0.36 -3.71 -3.96
CA ASP A 35 1.60 -4.01 -3.24
C ASP A 35 1.72 -3.18 -1.95
N LEU A 36 1.40 -1.90 -1.99
CA LEU A 36 1.51 -1.01 -0.83
C LEU A 36 0.39 -1.23 0.22
N GLY A 37 -0.83 -1.52 -0.22
CA GLY A 37 -2.00 -1.69 0.63
C GLY A 37 -2.10 -3.10 1.21
N ILE A 38 -1.98 -4.13 0.38
CA ILE A 38 -2.04 -5.53 0.83
C ILE A 38 -0.68 -6.04 1.30
N GLY A 39 0.38 -5.75 0.56
CA GLY A 39 1.72 -6.22 0.93
C GLY A 39 2.27 -5.56 2.19
N ILE A 40 1.94 -4.29 2.44
CA ILE A 40 2.48 -3.51 3.57
C ILE A 40 1.37 -3.01 4.50
N GLY A 41 0.37 -2.29 3.99
CA GLY A 41 -0.68 -1.67 4.81
C GLY A 41 -1.44 -2.65 5.70
N LEU A 42 -1.85 -3.80 5.16
CA LEU A 42 -2.52 -4.86 5.90
C LEU A 42 -1.63 -5.44 7.02
N ALA A 43 -0.32 -5.52 6.80
CA ALA A 43 0.61 -6.00 7.82
C ALA A 43 0.72 -5.04 9.01
N VAL A 44 0.32 -3.77 8.85
CA VAL A 44 0.22 -2.78 9.93
C VAL A 44 -1.18 -2.79 10.56
N GLU A 45 -2.22 -2.92 9.74
CA GLU A 45 -3.62 -3.02 10.20
C GLU A 45 -3.84 -4.22 11.13
N VAL A 46 -3.29 -5.39 10.75
CA VAL A 46 -3.41 -6.65 11.50
C VAL A 46 -2.03 -7.27 11.72
N PRO A 47 -1.24 -6.74 12.68
CA PRO A 47 0.18 -7.04 12.78
C PRO A 47 0.50 -8.43 13.30
N ARG A 48 1.50 -9.05 12.66
CA ARG A 48 2.07 -10.34 13.03
C ARG A 48 3.59 -10.20 13.19
N VAL A 49 4.07 -10.14 14.43
CA VAL A 49 5.49 -9.90 14.74
C VAL A 49 5.99 -10.97 15.71
N ASN A 50 7.06 -11.69 15.35
CA ASN A 50 7.77 -12.62 16.24
C ASN A 50 6.86 -13.58 17.02
N ASN A 51 6.00 -14.33 16.32
CA ASN A 51 5.00 -15.26 16.89
C ASN A 51 3.93 -14.60 17.78
N THR A 52 3.86 -13.27 17.80
CA THR A 52 2.79 -12.51 18.42
C THR A 52 1.84 -12.05 17.32
N THR A 53 0.56 -12.33 17.51
CA THR A 53 -0.52 -11.71 16.72
C THR A 53 -1.14 -10.65 17.61
N ALA A 54 -1.25 -9.44 17.08
CA ALA A 54 -1.99 -8.35 17.70
C ALA A 54 -3.15 -7.99 16.77
N ASP A 55 -4.27 -7.59 17.36
CA ASP A 55 -5.46 -7.23 16.61
C ASP A 55 -5.33 -5.80 16.04
N THR A 56 -4.48 -4.96 16.66
CA THR A 56 -4.20 -3.60 16.20
C THR A 56 -2.74 -3.20 16.40
N TRP A 57 -2.30 -2.19 15.65
CA TRP A 57 -0.96 -1.57 15.78
C TRP A 57 -0.62 -1.13 17.21
N ASP A 58 -1.59 -0.60 17.95
CA ASP A 58 -1.38 -0.01 19.28
C ASP A 58 -1.13 -1.06 20.37
N GLU A 59 -1.44 -2.33 20.11
CA GLU A 59 -1.14 -3.44 21.01
C GLU A 59 0.31 -3.90 20.95
N LEU A 60 1.05 -3.51 19.89
CA LEU A 60 2.46 -3.81 19.76
C LEU A 60 3.29 -2.96 20.73
N THR A 61 4.33 -3.56 21.30
CA THR A 61 5.37 -2.78 21.98
C THR A 61 6.11 -1.90 20.98
N TYR A 62 6.67 -0.76 21.44
CA TYR A 62 7.49 0.11 20.60
C TYR A 62 8.61 -0.63 19.85
N LYS A 63 9.21 -1.64 20.48
CA LYS A 63 10.23 -2.48 19.84
C LYS A 63 9.64 -3.27 18.65
N GLN A 64 8.49 -3.92 18.83
CA GLN A 64 7.81 -4.67 17.77
C GLN A 64 7.33 -3.76 16.64
N GLN A 65 6.79 -2.58 16.98
CA GLN A 65 6.40 -1.55 16.03
C GLN A 65 7.58 -1.15 15.13
N LYS A 66 8.73 -0.86 15.75
CA LYS A 66 9.94 -0.52 15.02
C LYS A 66 10.43 -1.68 14.15
N GLU A 67 10.51 -2.89 14.69
CA GLU A 67 10.93 -4.08 13.94
C GLU A 67 10.05 -4.33 12.71
N LEU A 68 8.73 -4.17 12.85
CA LEU A 68 7.79 -4.30 11.74
C LEU A 68 8.02 -3.23 10.67
N LEU A 69 8.12 -1.95 11.04
CA LEU A 69 8.35 -0.88 10.07
C LEU A 69 9.71 -1.00 9.38
N ASP A 70 10.75 -1.38 10.12
CA ASP A 70 12.09 -1.60 9.57
C ASP A 70 12.09 -2.79 8.57
N SER A 71 11.22 -3.79 8.77
CA SER A 71 11.10 -4.95 7.88
C SER A 71 10.55 -4.64 6.49
N PHE A 72 9.91 -3.48 6.30
CA PHE A 72 9.37 -3.08 5.00
C PHE A 72 10.38 -2.36 4.10
N SER A 73 11.58 -2.03 4.61
CA SER A 73 12.60 -1.35 3.80
C SER A 73 13.49 -2.39 3.10
N PRO A 74 13.82 -2.23 1.80
CA PRO A 74 13.56 -1.05 0.95
C PRO A 74 12.25 -1.06 0.14
N GLU A 75 11.44 -2.11 0.25
CA GLU A 75 10.26 -2.34 -0.58
C GLU A 75 9.20 -1.23 -0.45
N LEU A 76 9.03 -0.69 0.74
CA LEU A 76 8.14 0.43 1.03
C LEU A 76 8.49 1.66 0.19
N GLU A 77 9.76 2.04 0.16
CA GLU A 77 10.25 3.17 -0.62
C GLU A 77 9.97 2.96 -2.10
N GLU A 78 10.31 1.78 -2.62
CA GLU A 78 10.13 1.44 -4.02
C GLU A 78 8.66 1.48 -4.44
N CYS A 79 7.76 0.95 -3.60
CA CYS A 79 6.33 0.97 -3.85
C CYS A 79 5.77 2.41 -3.84
N ILE A 80 6.15 3.23 -2.86
CA ILE A 80 5.71 4.62 -2.79
C ILE A 80 6.19 5.40 -4.01
N GLU A 81 7.46 5.29 -4.36
CA GLU A 81 8.04 5.99 -5.52
C GLU A 81 7.40 5.55 -6.83
N GLN A 82 7.07 4.27 -6.96
CA GLN A 82 6.40 3.76 -8.14
C GLN A 82 4.97 4.30 -8.29
N ILE A 83 4.19 4.36 -7.21
CA ILE A 83 2.84 4.93 -7.26
C ILE A 83 2.90 6.43 -7.56
N ILE A 84 3.85 7.17 -6.96
CA ILE A 84 4.09 8.58 -7.29
C ILE A 84 4.39 8.72 -8.79
N TYR A 85 5.30 7.90 -9.33
CA TYR A 85 5.63 7.91 -10.74
C TYR A 85 4.40 7.66 -11.63
N TRP A 86 3.55 6.69 -11.28
CA TRP A 86 2.32 6.42 -12.03
C TRP A 86 1.36 7.62 -12.03
N LEU A 87 1.20 8.29 -10.90
CA LEU A 87 0.36 9.48 -10.78
C LEU A 87 0.94 10.66 -11.58
N GLU A 88 2.24 10.93 -11.45
CA GLU A 88 2.90 12.05 -12.12
C GLU A 88 2.99 11.88 -13.64
N LYS A 89 3.17 10.63 -14.11
CA LYS A 89 3.18 10.31 -15.54
C LYS A 89 1.80 10.09 -16.13
N LYS A 90 0.73 10.34 -15.36
CA LYS A 90 -0.67 10.14 -15.78
C LYS A 90 -0.92 8.72 -16.29
N LYS A 91 -0.26 7.73 -15.67
CA LYS A 91 -0.57 6.31 -15.89
C LYS A 91 -1.80 5.88 -15.10
N ILE A 92 -2.11 6.60 -14.03
CA ILE A 92 -3.39 6.54 -13.32
C ILE A 92 -4.04 7.92 -13.44
N ILE A 93 -5.25 7.99 -13.98
CA ILE A 93 -5.98 9.24 -14.20
C ILE A 93 -7.35 9.14 -13.57
N PHE A 94 -7.64 9.98 -12.57
CA PHE A 94 -8.98 10.08 -11.99
C PHE A 94 -9.92 10.78 -12.99
N THR A 95 -11.06 10.17 -13.26
CA THR A 95 -12.06 10.74 -14.18
C THR A 95 -12.89 11.84 -13.51
N GLY A 96 -12.92 11.86 -12.18
CA GLY A 96 -13.74 12.78 -11.37
C GLY A 96 -15.18 12.30 -11.17
N GLU A 97 -15.55 11.20 -11.82
CA GLU A 97 -16.80 10.48 -11.60
C GLU A 97 -16.67 9.56 -10.38
N HIS A 98 -17.82 9.20 -9.80
CA HIS A 98 -17.88 8.24 -8.69
C HIS A 98 -18.62 6.99 -9.15
N ASP A 99 -18.17 5.83 -8.71
CA ASP A 99 -18.89 4.56 -8.89
C ASP A 99 -20.16 4.51 -8.03
N GLU A 100 -20.94 3.43 -8.15
CA GLU A 100 -22.22 3.25 -7.46
C GLU A 100 -22.09 3.25 -5.92
N ILE A 101 -20.88 3.10 -5.38
CA ILE A 101 -20.59 3.07 -3.95
C ILE A 101 -19.76 4.29 -3.49
N GLY A 102 -19.56 5.28 -4.37
CA GLY A 102 -18.96 6.57 -4.03
C GLY A 102 -17.42 6.61 -4.09
N HIS A 103 -16.76 5.68 -4.79
CA HIS A 103 -15.33 5.75 -5.04
C HIS A 103 -15.01 6.51 -6.33
N TYR A 104 -13.90 7.24 -6.36
CA TYR A 104 -13.49 7.91 -7.60
C TYR A 104 -13.08 6.87 -8.64
N GLU A 105 -13.71 6.95 -9.81
CA GLU A 105 -13.28 6.17 -10.95
C GLU A 105 -11.93 6.68 -11.47
N TYR A 106 -11.15 5.76 -12.02
CA TYR A 106 -9.86 6.08 -12.62
C TYR A 106 -9.58 5.19 -13.84
N GLU A 107 -8.86 5.76 -14.80
CA GLU A 107 -8.30 5.03 -15.93
C GLU A 107 -6.90 4.53 -15.56
N ASP A 108 -6.66 3.23 -15.77
CA ASP A 108 -5.35 2.60 -15.57
C ASP A 108 -4.66 2.36 -16.92
N LEU A 109 -3.77 3.30 -17.27
CA LEU A 109 -2.95 3.29 -18.49
C LEU A 109 -1.57 2.66 -18.26
N ARG A 110 -1.36 1.97 -17.13
CA ARG A 110 -0.13 1.20 -16.91
C ARG A 110 -0.06 0.07 -17.93
N THR A 111 1.16 -0.26 -18.37
CA THR A 111 1.38 -1.46 -19.19
C THR A 111 1.11 -2.72 -18.38
N GLU A 112 0.84 -3.84 -19.05
CA GLU A 112 0.63 -5.13 -18.36
C GLU A 112 1.83 -5.55 -17.51
N GLU A 113 3.05 -5.19 -17.92
CA GLU A 113 4.26 -5.42 -17.13
C GLU A 113 4.24 -4.61 -15.81
N GLU A 114 3.80 -3.35 -15.87
CA GLU A 114 3.71 -2.47 -14.69
C GLU A 114 2.57 -2.85 -13.74
N LYS A 115 1.59 -3.62 -14.21
CA LYS A 115 0.49 -4.13 -13.38
C LYS A 115 0.88 -5.39 -12.61
N LYS A 116 2.01 -6.03 -12.93
CA LYS A 116 2.50 -7.19 -12.19
C LYS A 116 2.86 -6.79 -10.77
N LEU A 117 2.39 -7.59 -9.81
CA LEU A 117 2.70 -7.42 -8.40
C LEU A 117 4.17 -7.71 -8.14
N LYS A 118 4.79 -6.90 -7.30
CA LYS A 118 6.20 -7.08 -6.92
C LYS A 118 6.36 -7.90 -5.65
N LEU A 119 5.44 -7.75 -4.70
CA LEU A 119 5.57 -8.39 -3.39
C LEU A 119 4.98 -9.80 -3.36
N TRP A 120 4.20 -10.18 -4.37
CA TRP A 120 3.58 -11.49 -4.48
C TRP A 120 4.22 -12.27 -5.62
N VAL A 121 4.89 -13.38 -5.30
CA VAL A 121 5.25 -14.38 -6.30
C VAL A 121 3.97 -15.06 -6.75
N THR A 122 3.56 -14.87 -8.01
CA THR A 122 2.55 -15.74 -8.62
C THR A 122 3.08 -17.17 -8.60
N VAL A 123 2.55 -18.00 -7.71
CA VAL A 123 2.73 -19.44 -7.79
C VAL A 123 1.99 -19.87 -9.05
N SER A 124 2.73 -20.19 -10.11
CA SER A 124 2.15 -20.85 -11.28
C SER A 124 1.59 -22.18 -10.81
N GLU A 125 0.26 -22.34 -10.90
CA GLU A 125 -0.35 -23.67 -10.83
C GLU A 125 0.16 -24.46 -12.05
N ASP A 126 1.22 -25.23 -11.85
CA ASP A 126 1.59 -26.29 -12.77
C ASP A 126 0.39 -27.27 -12.84
N LYS A 127 -0.28 -27.28 -14.00
CA LYS A 127 -1.37 -28.18 -14.33
C LYS A 127 -0.91 -29.62 -14.56
#